data_AF-A0A969C7K0-F1
#
_entry.id   AF-A0A969C7K0-F1
#
_cell.length_a   1.000
_cell.length_b   1.000
_cell.length_c   1.000
_cell.angle_alpha   90.00
_cell.angle_beta   90.00
_cell.angle_gamma   90.00
#
_symmetry.space_group_name_H-M   'P 1'
#
loop_
_entity.id
_entity.type
_entity.pdbx_description
1 polymer ?
#
loop_
_entity_poly.entity_id
_entity_poly.type
_entity_poly.pdbx_seq_one_letter_code
_entity_poly.pdbx_strand_id
1 'polypeptide(L)'
;GKFLLKGAMLFAVWDAIPHRPSRDLDLLGFGSTELLDIETSFRDIVQTPVPPDGLVFDPESVLAEPIREVHAYGGVRVRLIGWLGKAEVPVQIDIGSGDAVTPDAEGIHFPVLLDHPAPWIRAYPIYTVVAEKVEAATVLKEVNSRMKDFYDLWFLAGRFEFDGTILRKAIEATFARRKTPLPHPPEPFAEKLVHDPAKQTQWAGFLRRNRLPGEMKTFPAIVEDISRFVGPVLRTEVSRKRWYPVRGWED
;
A
#
# COMPACT_ATOMS: atom_id res chain seq x y z
N GLY A 1 6.07 0.67 19.40
CA GLY A 1 5.94 -0.53 18.56
C GLY A 1 7.05 -0.55 17.53
N LYS A 2 7.59 -1.74 17.20
CA LYS A 2 8.69 -1.92 16.23
C LYS A 2 8.23 -1.88 14.77
N PHE A 3 6.92 -1.99 14.51
CA PHE A 3 6.36 -2.09 13.17
C PHE A 3 5.15 -1.16 12.98
N LEU A 4 4.95 -0.70 11.74
CA LEU A 4 3.73 -0.04 11.27
C LEU A 4 3.10 -0.85 10.15
N LEU A 5 1.79 -1.00 10.17
CA LEU A 5 1.05 -1.59 9.06
C LEU A 5 1.10 -0.66 7.84
N LYS A 6 1.44 -1.21 6.67
CA LYS A 6 1.38 -0.52 5.39
C LYS A 6 0.74 -1.39 4.30
N GLY A 7 0.80 -0.90 3.06
CA GLY A 7 0.40 -1.67 1.90
C GLY A 7 -1.10 -1.90 1.78
N ALA A 8 -1.48 -2.97 1.07
CA ALA A 8 -2.85 -3.17 0.62
C ALA A 8 -3.83 -3.59 1.72
N MET A 9 -3.35 -4.07 2.88
CA MET A 9 -4.20 -4.44 4.01
C MET A 9 -4.91 -3.23 4.64
N LEU A 10 -4.38 -2.01 4.46
CA LEU A 10 -5.01 -0.78 4.96
C LEU A 10 -6.37 -0.50 4.30
N PHE A 11 -6.60 -1.00 3.09
CA PHE A 11 -7.89 -0.82 2.41
C PHE A 11 -9.04 -1.50 3.15
N ALA A 12 -8.78 -2.59 3.89
CA ALA A 12 -9.79 -3.23 4.73
C ALA A 12 -10.22 -2.36 5.92
N VAL A 13 -9.39 -1.39 6.32
CA VAL A 13 -9.67 -0.46 7.42
C VAL A 13 -10.51 0.72 6.94
N TRP A 14 -10.28 1.18 5.71
CA TRP A 14 -10.83 2.44 5.22
C TRP A 14 -12.15 2.32 4.47
N ASP A 15 -12.47 1.16 3.92
CA ASP A 15 -13.74 0.94 3.22
C ASP A 15 -14.31 -0.45 3.55
N ALA A 16 -15.63 -0.52 3.69
CA ALA A 16 -16.36 -1.77 3.92
C ALA A 16 -16.61 -2.53 2.61
N ILE A 17 -16.46 -1.86 1.46
CA ILE A 17 -16.58 -2.50 0.15
C ILE A 17 -15.34 -3.36 -0.10
N PRO A 18 -15.50 -4.61 -0.60
CA PRO A 18 -14.37 -5.44 -0.97
C PRO A 18 -13.45 -4.71 -1.98
N HIS A 19 -12.27 -4.32 -1.50
CA HIS A 19 -11.14 -3.97 -2.35
C HIS A 19 -10.60 -5.24 -3.03
N ARG A 20 -9.53 -5.14 -3.81
CA ARG A 20 -8.85 -6.35 -4.32
C ARG A 20 -8.26 -7.16 -3.15
N PRO A 21 -8.24 -8.50 -3.23
CA PRO A 21 -7.56 -9.33 -2.23
C PRO A 21 -6.07 -8.97 -2.07
N SER A 22 -5.57 -9.00 -0.84
CA SER A 22 -4.14 -9.00 -0.50
C SER A 22 -3.80 -10.27 0.24
N ARG A 23 -2.68 -10.91 -0.10
CA ARG A 23 -2.19 -12.11 0.58
C ARG A 23 -1.05 -11.81 1.55
N ASP A 24 -0.34 -10.72 1.28
CA ASP A 24 0.89 -10.37 1.97
C ASP A 24 0.57 -9.30 3.02
N LEU A 25 1.26 -9.41 4.16
CA LEU A 25 1.30 -8.37 5.19
C LEU A 25 2.53 -7.49 4.94
N ASP A 26 2.31 -6.23 4.59
CA ASP A 26 3.39 -5.26 4.43
C ASP A 26 3.57 -4.44 5.70
N LEU A 27 4.80 -4.35 6.20
CA LEU A 27 5.17 -3.57 7.37
C LEU A 27 6.29 -2.57 7.06
N LEU A 28 6.33 -1.47 7.81
CA LEU A 28 7.54 -0.66 7.99
C LEU A 28 8.17 -1.01 9.34
N GLY A 29 9.42 -1.47 9.33
CA GLY A 29 10.20 -1.77 10.53
C GLY A 29 10.98 -0.56 11.05
N PHE A 30 11.08 -0.47 12.38
CA PHE A 30 11.90 0.49 13.12
C PHE A 30 12.89 -0.26 14.01
N GLY A 31 14.14 0.22 14.06
CA GLY A 31 15.20 -0.39 14.85
C GLY A 31 16.04 -1.36 14.02
N SER A 32 16.38 -2.52 14.61
CA SER A 32 17.27 -3.51 13.98
C SER A 32 16.65 -4.10 12.71
N THR A 33 17.48 -4.22 11.68
CA THR A 33 17.17 -4.94 10.43
C THR A 33 17.87 -6.29 10.37
N GLU A 34 18.52 -6.72 11.45
CA GLU A 34 19.18 -8.01 11.52
C GLU A 34 18.15 -9.15 11.50
N LEU A 35 18.41 -10.16 10.68
CA LEU A 35 17.46 -11.25 10.44
C LEU A 35 17.09 -11.98 11.74
N LEU A 36 18.08 -12.27 12.59
CA LEU A 36 17.87 -12.95 13.87
C LEU A 36 17.01 -12.14 14.85
N ASP A 37 17.16 -10.82 14.87
CA ASP A 37 16.35 -9.94 15.74
C ASP A 37 14.89 -9.89 15.26
N ILE A 38 14.70 -9.91 13.95
CA ILE A 38 13.37 -9.97 13.31
C ILE A 38 12.73 -11.33 13.60
N GLU A 39 13.43 -12.44 13.36
CA GLU A 39 12.94 -13.79 13.67
C GLU A 39 12.53 -13.91 15.14
N THR A 40 13.39 -13.46 16.05
CA THR A 40 13.09 -13.47 17.49
C THR A 40 11.82 -12.68 17.79
N SER A 41 11.70 -11.47 17.23
CA SER A 41 10.50 -10.65 17.42
C SER A 41 9.24 -11.33 16.89
N PHE A 42 9.30 -12.02 15.75
CA PHE A 42 8.15 -12.73 15.19
C PHE A 42 7.82 -14.02 15.95
N ARG A 43 8.83 -14.76 16.47
CA ARG A 43 8.61 -15.89 17.39
C ARG A 43 7.85 -15.44 18.62
N ASP A 44 8.28 -14.34 19.26
CA ASP A 44 7.58 -13.77 20.42
C ASP A 44 6.14 -13.36 20.08
N ILE A 45 5.91 -12.73 18.92
CA ILE A 45 4.58 -12.31 18.47
C ILE A 45 3.66 -13.53 18.31
N VAL A 46 4.10 -14.57 17.59
CA VAL A 46 3.23 -15.73 17.31
C VAL A 46 2.98 -16.61 18.53
N GLN A 47 3.80 -16.48 19.58
CA GLN A 47 3.61 -17.13 20.88
C GLN A 47 2.79 -16.31 21.87
N THR A 48 2.37 -15.08 21.49
CA THR A 48 1.57 -14.23 22.37
C THR A 48 0.21 -14.89 22.65
N PRO A 49 -0.17 -15.09 23.92
CA PRO A 49 -1.45 -15.70 24.25
C PRO A 49 -2.64 -14.86 23.76
N VAL A 50 -3.55 -15.49 23.03
CA VAL A 50 -4.80 -14.89 22.55
C VAL A 50 -5.99 -15.79 22.91
N PRO A 51 -7.22 -15.24 22.99
CA PRO A 51 -8.42 -16.09 23.03
C PRO A 51 -8.43 -17.08 21.86
N PRO A 52 -8.85 -18.34 22.06
CA PRO A 52 -8.88 -19.32 20.98
C PRO A 52 -9.73 -18.84 19.79
N ASP A 53 -9.08 -18.62 18.66
CA ASP A 53 -9.67 -18.19 17.39
C ASP A 53 -9.57 -19.28 16.29
N GLY A 54 -9.00 -20.44 16.66
CA GLY A 54 -8.79 -21.59 15.79
C GLY A 54 -7.48 -21.56 15.00
N LEU A 55 -6.68 -20.50 15.09
CA LEU A 55 -5.36 -20.39 14.48
C LEU A 55 -4.26 -20.82 15.45
N VAL A 56 -3.34 -21.64 14.96
CA VAL A 56 -2.12 -22.01 15.68
C VAL A 56 -0.93 -21.74 14.78
N PHE A 57 -0.03 -20.87 15.22
CA PHE A 57 1.21 -20.57 14.50
C PHE A 57 2.34 -21.47 15.00
N ASP A 58 3.22 -21.91 14.10
CA ASP A 58 4.43 -22.65 14.41
C ASP A 58 5.61 -21.68 14.58
N PRO A 59 6.11 -21.44 15.82
CA PRO A 59 7.23 -20.52 16.06
C PRO A 59 8.54 -21.00 15.42
N GLU A 60 8.73 -22.31 15.27
CA GLU A 60 9.94 -22.88 14.69
C GLU A 60 9.97 -22.69 13.16
N SER A 61 8.81 -22.44 12.55
CA SER A 61 8.71 -22.14 11.11
C SER A 61 9.11 -20.70 10.74
N VAL A 62 9.32 -19.81 11.72
CA VAL A 62 9.66 -18.40 11.49
C VAL A 62 11.06 -18.30 10.88
N LEU A 63 11.12 -17.83 9.64
CA LEU A 63 12.34 -17.60 8.88
C LEU A 63 12.36 -16.20 8.29
N ALA A 64 13.45 -15.46 8.51
CA ALA A 64 13.67 -14.14 7.91
C ALA A 64 14.73 -14.20 6.80
N GLU A 65 14.42 -13.65 5.65
CA GLU A 65 15.30 -13.61 4.49
C GLU A 65 15.39 -12.18 3.92
N PRO A 66 16.56 -11.75 3.40
CA PRO A 66 16.66 -10.45 2.78
C PRO A 66 15.89 -10.43 1.45
N ILE A 67 15.11 -9.36 1.23
CA ILE A 67 14.45 -9.09 -0.05
C ILE A 67 15.50 -8.50 -0.99
N ARG A 68 15.93 -9.29 -1.98
CA ARG A 68 16.84 -8.83 -3.03
C ARG A 68 16.06 -8.08 -4.12
N GLU A 69 15.71 -6.82 -3.86
CA GLU A 69 15.24 -5.90 -4.91
C GLU A 69 16.36 -4.94 -5.35
N VAL A 70 16.38 -4.63 -6.65
CA VAL A 70 17.51 -3.97 -7.34
C VAL A 70 17.61 -2.48 -7.01
N HIS A 71 16.56 -1.87 -6.43
CA HIS A 71 16.52 -0.43 -6.21
C HIS A 71 15.91 -0.05 -4.85
N ALA A 72 16.81 0.41 -3.98
CA ALA A 72 16.59 1.17 -2.75
C ALA A 72 16.05 0.43 -1.50
N TYR A 73 16.93 0.35 -0.49
CA TYR A 73 16.74 -0.09 0.89
C TYR A 73 16.39 -1.58 1.10
N GLY A 74 17.24 -2.27 1.86
CA GLY A 74 17.04 -3.67 2.23
C GLY A 74 15.68 -3.85 2.90
N GLY A 75 14.90 -4.77 2.36
CA GLY A 75 13.72 -5.30 3.00
C GLY A 75 14.01 -6.67 3.59
N VAL A 76 13.18 -7.10 4.54
CA VAL A 76 13.23 -8.45 5.10
C VAL A 76 11.89 -9.09 4.87
N ARG A 77 11.89 -10.29 4.30
CA ARG A 77 10.71 -11.14 4.17
C ARG A 77 10.74 -12.15 5.29
N VAL A 78 9.69 -12.15 6.11
CA VAL A 78 9.43 -13.18 7.09
C VAL A 78 8.42 -14.16 6.52
N ARG A 79 8.72 -15.44 6.62
CA ARG A 79 7.80 -16.54 6.31
C ARG A 79 7.55 -17.34 7.57
N LEU A 80 6.31 -17.76 7.77
CA LEU A 80 5.91 -18.64 8.86
C LEU A 80 4.68 -19.45 8.45
N ILE A 81 4.40 -20.51 9.20
CA ILE A 81 3.28 -21.42 8.97
C ILE A 81 2.28 -21.27 10.11
N GLY A 82 1.02 -21.04 9.75
CA GLY A 82 -0.13 -21.17 10.63
C GLY A 82 -0.98 -22.38 10.27
N TRP A 83 -1.83 -22.81 11.19
CA TRP A 83 -2.77 -23.90 11.01
C TRP A 83 -4.17 -23.47 11.41
N LEU A 84 -5.14 -23.66 10.52
CA LEU A 84 -6.57 -23.54 10.83
C LEU A 84 -7.17 -24.95 10.83
N GLY A 85 -7.29 -25.53 12.02
CA GLY A 85 -7.57 -26.97 12.16
C GLY A 85 -6.46 -27.82 11.53
N LYS A 86 -6.76 -28.51 10.42
CA LYS A 86 -5.78 -29.31 9.66
C LYS A 86 -5.24 -28.61 8.41
N ALA A 87 -5.74 -27.41 8.10
CA ALA A 87 -5.34 -26.67 6.92
C ALA A 87 -4.08 -25.86 7.23
N GLU A 88 -3.02 -26.08 6.46
CA GLU A 88 -1.80 -25.27 6.49
C GLU A 88 -2.07 -23.90 5.84
N VAL A 89 -1.66 -22.83 6.52
CA VAL A 89 -1.81 -21.44 6.10
C VAL A 89 -0.41 -20.81 6.06
N PRO A 90 0.25 -20.78 4.89
CA PRO A 90 1.52 -20.08 4.76
C PRO A 90 1.30 -18.57 4.88
N VAL A 91 2.08 -17.92 5.74
CA VAL A 91 2.04 -16.48 5.98
C VAL A 91 3.34 -15.85 5.47
N GLN A 92 3.20 -14.76 4.73
CA GLN A 92 4.31 -13.96 4.24
C GLN A 92 4.17 -12.52 4.72
N ILE A 93 5.26 -11.98 5.24
CA ILE A 93 5.32 -10.64 5.83
C ILE A 93 6.52 -9.92 5.26
N ASP A 94 6.30 -8.83 4.54
CA ASP A 94 7.36 -8.04 3.92
C ASP A 94 7.60 -6.77 4.75
N ILE A 95 8.83 -6.62 5.26
CA ILE A 95 9.24 -5.53 6.14
C ILE A 95 10.16 -4.62 5.36
N GLY A 96 9.64 -3.45 4.99
CA GLY A 96 10.45 -2.35 4.48
C GLY A 96 11.15 -1.62 5.61
N SER A 97 12.17 -0.83 5.28
CA SER A 97 12.87 0.01 6.24
C SER A 97 13.04 1.43 5.70
N GLY A 98 12.97 2.40 6.61
CA GLY A 98 13.35 3.76 6.32
C GLY A 98 12.43 4.54 5.38
N ASP A 99 11.18 4.14 5.12
CA ASP A 99 10.24 5.02 4.41
C ASP A 99 9.93 6.28 5.22
N ALA A 100 9.65 7.40 4.53
CA ALA A 100 9.11 8.59 5.16
C ALA A 100 7.61 8.44 5.33
N VAL A 101 7.09 8.70 6.53
CA VAL A 101 5.66 8.63 6.84
C VAL A 101 5.17 10.05 7.08
N THR A 102 4.20 10.51 6.29
CA THR A 102 3.68 11.88 6.38
C THR A 102 2.18 11.92 6.06
N PRO A 103 1.32 12.43 6.95
CA PRO A 103 1.62 12.88 8.32
C PRO A 103 2.11 11.73 9.22
N ASP A 104 2.33 11.97 10.51
CA ASP A 104 2.76 10.91 11.42
C ASP A 104 1.76 9.75 11.45
N ALA A 105 2.28 8.54 11.65
CA ALA A 105 1.47 7.34 11.75
C ALA A 105 0.55 7.36 12.98
N GLU A 106 -0.73 7.11 12.75
CA GLU A 106 -1.77 7.08 13.78
C GLU A 106 -2.15 5.65 14.18
N GLY A 107 -2.82 5.53 15.32
CA GLY A 107 -3.39 4.28 15.81
C GLY A 107 -4.76 4.01 15.20
N ILE A 108 -4.98 2.80 14.72
CA ILE A 108 -6.24 2.33 14.14
C ILE A 108 -6.72 1.07 14.86
N HIS A 109 -8.03 0.86 14.88
CA HIS A 109 -8.62 -0.42 15.22
C HIS A 109 -8.76 -1.23 13.93
N PHE A 110 -8.02 -2.34 13.82
CA PHE A 110 -8.09 -3.18 12.63
C PHE A 110 -9.37 -4.03 12.65
N PRO A 111 -10.08 -4.19 11.52
CA PRO A 111 -11.32 -4.97 11.47
C PRO A 111 -11.07 -6.43 11.86
N VAL A 112 -12.05 -7.02 12.56
CA VAL A 112 -12.05 -8.41 13.02
C VAL A 112 -13.06 -9.24 12.24
N LEU A 113 -12.75 -10.54 12.06
CA LEU A 113 -13.65 -11.49 11.40
C LEU A 113 -14.62 -12.16 12.38
N LEU A 114 -14.15 -12.38 13.62
CA LEU A 114 -14.90 -13.01 14.71
C LEU A 114 -15.29 -11.95 15.73
N ASP A 115 -16.15 -12.32 16.70
CA ASP A 115 -16.58 -11.48 17.81
C ASP A 115 -15.47 -11.29 18.88
N HIS A 116 -14.29 -10.86 18.44
CA HIS A 116 -13.15 -10.51 19.28
C HIS A 116 -12.94 -8.99 19.33
N PRO A 117 -12.30 -8.45 20.38
CA PRO A 117 -11.93 -7.04 20.41
C PRO A 117 -11.04 -6.68 19.21
N ALA A 118 -11.36 -5.58 18.53
CA ALA A 118 -10.56 -5.08 17.42
C ALA A 118 -9.14 -4.71 17.91
N PRO A 119 -8.07 -5.29 17.32
CA PRO A 119 -6.72 -4.98 17.77
C PRO A 119 -6.35 -3.54 17.40
N TRP A 120 -5.72 -2.85 18.35
CA TRP A 120 -5.17 -1.53 18.11
C TRP A 120 -3.75 -1.65 17.54
N ILE A 121 -3.54 -1.10 16.35
CA ILE A 121 -2.24 -1.13 15.66
C ILE A 121 -1.89 0.25 15.12
N ARG A 122 -0.60 0.52 14.93
CA ARG A 122 -0.16 1.75 14.25
C ARG A 122 -0.06 1.49 12.74
N ALA A 123 -0.53 2.44 11.94
CA ALA A 123 -0.65 2.28 10.49
C ALA A 123 -0.18 3.52 9.72
N TYR A 124 0.15 3.33 8.44
CA TYR A 124 0.39 4.46 7.54
C TYR A 124 -0.87 5.30 7.38
N PRO A 125 -0.75 6.64 7.37
CA PRO A 125 -1.84 7.47 6.91
C PRO A 125 -2.05 7.29 5.41
N ILE A 126 -3.29 7.52 4.98
CA ILE A 126 -3.70 7.41 3.57
C ILE A 126 -2.83 8.26 2.61
N TYR A 127 -2.33 9.40 3.09
CA TYR A 127 -1.44 10.29 2.35
C TYR A 127 -0.11 9.62 1.97
N THR A 128 0.53 8.90 2.89
CA THR A 128 1.78 8.16 2.61
C THR A 128 1.53 7.06 1.59
N VAL A 129 0.37 6.38 1.65
CA VAL A 129 0.02 5.34 0.67
C VAL A 129 -0.15 5.92 -0.74
N VAL A 130 -0.79 7.08 -0.88
CA VAL A 130 -0.85 7.78 -2.18
C VAL A 130 0.56 8.16 -2.64
N ALA A 131 1.37 8.76 -1.76
CA ALA A 131 2.71 9.22 -2.08
C ALA A 131 3.62 8.08 -2.60
N GLU A 132 3.64 6.93 -1.93
CA GLU A 132 4.43 5.76 -2.36
C GLU A 132 3.99 5.22 -3.72
N LYS A 133 2.68 5.24 -4.01
CA LYS A 133 2.15 4.77 -5.30
C LYS A 133 2.48 5.71 -6.45
N VAL A 134 2.42 7.02 -6.21
CA VAL A 134 2.82 8.03 -7.20
C VAL A 134 4.33 7.94 -7.48
N GLU A 135 5.14 7.73 -6.44
CA GLU A 135 6.58 7.52 -6.57
C GLU A 135 6.89 6.25 -7.38
N ALA A 136 6.26 5.13 -7.05
CA ALA A 136 6.40 3.88 -7.80
C ALA A 136 5.98 4.04 -9.27
N ALA A 137 4.89 4.76 -9.55
CA ALA A 137 4.47 5.08 -10.91
C ALA A 137 5.53 5.91 -11.67
N THR A 138 6.21 6.82 -10.97
CA THR A 138 7.25 7.69 -11.54
C THR A 138 8.55 6.95 -11.82
N VAL A 139 8.96 6.03 -10.96
CA VAL A 139 10.17 5.23 -11.17
C VAL A 139 9.97 4.21 -12.28
N LEU A 140 8.82 3.54 -12.31
CA LEU A 140 8.57 2.45 -13.24
C LEU A 140 8.12 2.91 -14.64
N LYS A 141 7.54 4.11 -14.78
CA LYS A 141 7.12 4.69 -16.06
C LYS A 141 6.47 3.66 -17.00
N GLU A 142 7.00 3.52 -18.22
CA GLU A 142 6.54 2.60 -19.26
C GLU A 142 6.75 1.12 -18.92
N VAL A 143 7.70 0.76 -18.05
CA VAL A 143 7.90 -0.64 -17.63
C VAL A 143 6.93 -1.07 -16.52
N ASN A 144 6.10 -0.15 -16.00
CA ASN A 144 5.20 -0.41 -14.89
C ASN A 144 4.12 -1.45 -15.22
N SER A 145 4.27 -2.67 -14.72
CA SER A 145 3.28 -3.74 -14.81
C SER A 145 2.39 -3.84 -13.56
N ARG A 146 2.60 -2.98 -12.57
CA ARG A 146 1.89 -2.96 -11.28
C ARG A 146 0.52 -2.28 -11.45
N MET A 147 -0.37 -2.90 -12.23
CA MET A 147 -1.76 -2.42 -12.45
C MET A 147 -2.53 -2.18 -11.14
N LYS A 148 -2.16 -2.91 -10.08
CA LYS A 148 -2.68 -2.72 -8.74
C LYS A 148 -2.47 -1.29 -8.21
N ASP A 149 -1.36 -0.63 -8.52
CA ASP A 149 -1.08 0.71 -7.99
C ASP A 149 -1.98 1.76 -8.65
N PHE A 150 -2.31 1.60 -9.93
CA PHE A 150 -3.30 2.44 -10.61
C PHE A 150 -4.71 2.21 -10.05
N TYR A 151 -5.09 0.95 -9.84
CA TYR A 151 -6.37 0.64 -9.20
C TYR A 151 -6.47 1.26 -7.81
N ASP A 152 -5.46 1.07 -6.99
CA ASP A 152 -5.41 1.58 -5.62
C ASP A 152 -5.47 3.12 -5.62
N LEU A 153 -4.73 3.82 -6.49
CA LEU A 153 -4.80 5.29 -6.63
C LEU A 153 -6.18 5.78 -7.08
N TRP A 154 -6.76 5.14 -8.10
CA TRP A 154 -8.09 5.46 -8.60
C TRP A 154 -9.15 5.25 -7.51
N PHE A 155 -9.06 4.14 -6.78
CA PHE A 155 -9.95 3.82 -5.66
C PHE A 155 -9.87 4.89 -4.58
N LEU A 156 -8.65 5.30 -4.20
CA LEU A 156 -8.42 6.32 -3.17
C LEU A 156 -8.99 7.68 -3.61
N ALA A 157 -8.68 8.11 -4.83
CA ALA A 157 -9.19 9.36 -5.40
C ALA A 157 -10.72 9.40 -5.50
N GLY A 158 -11.35 8.25 -5.79
CA GLY A 158 -12.79 8.15 -5.96
C GLY A 158 -13.60 8.03 -4.66
N ARG A 159 -12.96 7.94 -3.49
CA ARG A 159 -13.65 7.61 -2.21
C ARG A 159 -13.26 8.47 -1.03
N PHE A 160 -12.05 9.02 -1.01
CA PHE A 160 -11.55 9.74 0.15
C PHE A 160 -11.30 11.21 -0.18
N GLU A 161 -11.44 12.03 0.85
CA GLU A 161 -11.05 13.43 0.79
C GLU A 161 -9.57 13.59 1.13
N PHE A 162 -8.93 14.58 0.52
CA PHE A 162 -7.53 14.89 0.79
C PHE A 162 -7.32 16.39 0.96
N ASP A 163 -6.63 16.76 2.04
CA ASP A 163 -6.07 18.10 2.14
C ASP A 163 -4.87 18.21 1.17
N GLY A 164 -4.91 19.20 0.27
CA GLY A 164 -3.92 19.37 -0.77
C GLY A 164 -2.53 19.71 -0.24
N THR A 165 -2.46 20.45 0.88
CA THR A 165 -1.18 20.80 1.52
C THR A 165 -0.56 19.58 2.20
N ILE A 166 -1.35 18.75 2.89
CA ILE A 166 -0.85 17.52 3.50
C ILE A 166 -0.42 16.52 2.43
N LEU A 167 -1.22 16.33 1.39
CA LEU A 167 -0.91 15.39 0.30
C LEU A 167 0.38 15.79 -0.44
N ARG A 168 0.56 17.09 -0.69
CA ARG A 168 1.80 17.60 -1.29
C ARG A 168 3.01 17.27 -0.42
N LYS A 169 2.94 17.56 0.88
CA LYS A 169 4.03 17.27 1.83
C LYS A 169 4.37 15.78 1.87
N ALA A 170 3.37 14.91 1.84
CA ALA A 170 3.59 13.47 1.81
C ALA A 170 4.33 13.02 0.54
N ILE A 171 3.90 13.51 -0.62
CA ILE A 171 4.58 13.26 -1.89
C ILE A 171 6.04 13.75 -1.85
N GLU A 172 6.28 14.98 -1.41
CA GLU A 172 7.63 15.54 -1.31
C GLU A 172 8.53 14.73 -0.37
N ALA A 173 8.02 14.36 0.81
CA ALA A 173 8.77 13.59 1.80
C ALA A 173 9.14 12.20 1.27
N THR A 174 8.21 11.49 0.63
CA THR A 174 8.46 10.17 0.04
C THR A 174 9.48 10.24 -1.09
N PHE A 175 9.32 11.18 -2.03
CA PHE A 175 10.24 11.36 -3.16
C PHE A 175 11.64 11.72 -2.69
N ALA A 176 11.76 12.68 -1.77
CA ALA A 176 13.04 13.08 -1.19
C ALA A 176 13.72 11.90 -0.48
N ARG A 177 12.96 11.12 0.30
CA ARG A 177 13.50 9.97 1.03
C ARG A 177 14.01 8.86 0.10
N ARG A 178 13.30 8.62 -1.01
CA ARG A 178 13.68 7.63 -2.03
C ARG A 178 14.68 8.16 -3.05
N LYS A 179 15.07 9.44 -2.95
CA LYS A 179 15.98 10.14 -3.89
C LYS A 179 15.45 10.14 -5.32
N THR A 180 14.12 10.14 -5.46
CA THR A 180 13.42 10.22 -6.74
C THR A 180 13.09 11.70 -6.97
N PRO A 181 13.51 12.32 -8.10
CA PRO A 181 13.08 13.67 -8.44
C PRO A 181 11.56 13.72 -8.64
N LEU A 182 10.93 14.81 -8.21
CA LEU A 182 9.51 15.03 -8.49
C LEU A 182 9.30 15.14 -10.00
N PRO A 183 8.33 14.41 -10.57
CA PRO A 183 8.07 14.47 -12.00
C PRO A 183 7.37 15.78 -12.36
N HIS A 184 7.57 16.22 -13.60
CA HIS A 184 6.76 17.26 -14.20
C HIS A 184 5.62 16.61 -15.00
N PRO A 185 4.35 17.01 -14.78
CA PRO A 185 3.24 16.50 -15.57
C PRO A 185 3.47 16.70 -17.08
N PRO A 186 3.05 15.74 -17.93
CA PRO A 186 2.09 14.67 -17.62
C PRO A 186 2.68 13.42 -16.95
N GLU A 187 3.99 13.34 -16.69
CA GLU A 187 4.57 12.23 -15.91
C GLU A 187 4.00 12.20 -14.47
N PRO A 188 3.73 11.02 -13.88
CA PRO A 188 4.03 9.67 -14.37
C PRO A 188 2.94 9.03 -15.26
N PHE A 189 1.97 9.83 -15.71
CA PHE A 189 0.74 9.38 -16.37
C PHE A 189 0.65 9.85 -17.83
N ALA A 190 1.79 9.90 -18.53
CA ALA A 190 1.89 10.41 -19.89
C ALA A 190 1.01 9.64 -20.90
N GLU A 191 0.56 10.33 -21.96
CA GLU A 191 -0.31 9.75 -23.00
C GLU A 191 0.23 8.44 -23.61
N LYS A 192 1.55 8.35 -23.77
CA LYS A 192 2.20 7.14 -24.30
C LYS A 192 1.94 5.91 -23.43
N LEU A 193 1.90 6.06 -22.10
CA LEU A 193 1.54 4.99 -21.17
C LEU A 193 0.05 4.64 -21.28
N VAL A 194 -0.80 5.67 -21.35
CA VAL A 194 -2.26 5.53 -21.40
C VAL A 194 -2.71 4.74 -22.63
N HIS A 195 -2.11 5.02 -23.78
CA HIS A 195 -2.48 4.43 -25.06
C HIS A 195 -1.70 3.17 -25.43
N ASP A 196 -0.80 2.67 -24.57
CA ASP A 196 -0.06 1.43 -24.79
C ASP A 196 -0.98 0.18 -24.75
N PRO A 197 -1.13 -0.56 -25.89
CA PRO A 197 -1.90 -1.81 -25.97
C PRO A 197 -1.56 -2.86 -24.91
N ALA A 198 -0.29 -2.92 -24.49
CA ALA A 198 0.14 -3.84 -23.47
C ALA A 198 -0.48 -3.49 -22.11
N LYS A 199 -0.63 -2.20 -21.78
CA LYS A 199 -1.22 -1.75 -20.50
C LYS A 199 -2.70 -2.06 -20.43
N GLN A 200 -3.44 -1.89 -21.53
CA GLN A 200 -4.87 -2.24 -21.54
C GLN A 200 -5.07 -3.75 -21.38
N THR A 201 -4.20 -4.57 -21.98
CA THR A 201 -4.20 -6.03 -21.79
C THR A 201 -3.87 -6.40 -20.35
N GLN A 202 -2.84 -5.78 -19.76
CA GLN A 202 -2.47 -5.98 -18.35
C GLN A 202 -3.60 -5.58 -17.40
N TRP A 203 -4.29 -4.47 -17.67
CA TRP A 203 -5.44 -3.99 -16.90
C TRP A 203 -6.59 -5.00 -16.92
N ALA A 204 -7.03 -5.43 -18.10
CA ALA A 204 -8.10 -6.42 -18.23
C ALA A 204 -7.74 -7.75 -17.52
N GLY A 205 -6.49 -8.20 -17.67
CA GLY A 205 -5.98 -9.37 -16.96
C GLY A 205 -5.92 -9.20 -15.45
N PHE A 206 -5.62 -8.00 -14.96
CA PHE A 206 -5.65 -7.66 -13.54
C PHE A 206 -7.08 -7.69 -12.98
N LEU A 207 -8.06 -7.09 -13.66
CA LEU A 207 -9.47 -7.08 -13.23
C LEU A 207 -10.02 -8.50 -13.13
N ARG A 208 -9.82 -9.31 -14.18
CA ARG A 208 -10.29 -10.69 -14.23
C ARG A 208 -9.70 -11.54 -13.09
N ARG A 209 -8.40 -11.43 -12.85
CA ARG A 209 -7.71 -12.21 -11.80
C ARG A 209 -8.19 -11.86 -10.39
N ASN A 210 -8.53 -10.59 -10.15
CA ASN A 210 -8.99 -10.13 -8.84
C ASN A 210 -10.52 -10.18 -8.68
N ARG A 211 -11.25 -10.70 -9.68
CA ARG A 211 -12.72 -10.78 -9.70
C ARG A 211 -13.39 -9.43 -9.41
N LEU A 212 -12.78 -8.35 -9.89
CA LEU A 212 -13.33 -7.01 -9.74
C LEU A 212 -14.51 -6.82 -10.72
N PRO A 213 -15.50 -5.96 -10.40
CA PRO A 213 -16.71 -5.80 -11.21
C PRO A 213 -16.40 -5.52 -12.69
N GLY A 214 -17.19 -6.12 -13.59
CA GLY A 214 -16.99 -6.00 -15.04
C GLY A 214 -17.26 -4.61 -15.62
N GLU A 215 -17.99 -3.75 -14.89
CA GLU A 215 -18.30 -2.36 -15.26
C GLU A 215 -17.21 -1.36 -14.85
N MET A 216 -16.04 -1.86 -14.46
CA MET A 216 -14.88 -1.03 -14.14
C MET A 216 -14.45 -0.17 -15.34
N LYS A 217 -14.04 1.07 -15.03
CA LYS A 217 -13.49 2.01 -16.01
C LYS A 217 -12.31 1.39 -16.80
N THR A 218 -12.18 1.81 -18.05
CA THR A 218 -11.03 1.44 -18.89
C THR A 218 -9.73 1.98 -18.30
N PHE A 219 -8.58 1.41 -18.69
CA PHE A 219 -7.29 1.90 -18.22
C PHE A 219 -7.07 3.40 -18.50
N PRO A 220 -7.39 3.93 -19.70
CA PRO A 220 -7.32 5.37 -19.94
C PRO A 220 -8.23 6.19 -19.00
N ALA A 221 -9.47 5.75 -18.78
CA ALA A 221 -10.42 6.48 -17.95
C ALA A 221 -10.00 6.53 -16.47
N ILE A 222 -9.39 5.47 -15.92
CA ILE A 222 -8.85 5.53 -14.55
C ILE A 222 -7.60 6.43 -14.48
N VAL A 223 -6.75 6.43 -15.51
CA VAL A 223 -5.54 7.26 -15.51
C VAL A 223 -5.90 8.73 -15.61
N GLU A 224 -6.95 9.07 -16.36
CA GLU A 224 -7.53 10.41 -16.39
C GLU A 224 -8.00 10.88 -15.01
N ASP A 225 -8.75 10.04 -14.29
CA ASP A 225 -9.19 10.32 -12.91
C ASP A 225 -8.00 10.55 -11.97
N ILE A 226 -6.99 9.66 -12.03
CA ILE A 226 -5.78 9.76 -11.21
C ILE A 226 -5.00 11.05 -11.58
N SER A 227 -4.93 11.40 -12.86
CA SER A 227 -4.21 12.59 -13.33
C SER A 227 -4.89 13.88 -12.87
N ARG A 228 -6.23 13.90 -12.84
CA ARG A 228 -7.01 15.01 -12.27
C ARG A 228 -6.78 15.17 -10.76
N PHE A 229 -6.60 14.05 -10.06
CA PHE A 229 -6.30 14.04 -8.63
C PHE A 229 -4.84 14.47 -8.34
N VAL A 230 -3.86 13.77 -8.89
CA VAL A 230 -2.43 13.90 -8.57
C VAL A 230 -1.75 15.05 -9.33
N GLY A 231 -2.17 15.33 -10.56
CA GLY A 231 -1.55 16.32 -11.43
C GLY A 231 -1.45 17.73 -10.81
N PRO A 232 -2.56 18.29 -10.29
CA PRO A 232 -2.53 19.58 -9.59
C PRO A 232 -1.60 19.58 -8.36
N VAL A 233 -1.49 18.45 -7.66
CA VAL A 233 -0.58 18.31 -6.50
C VAL A 233 0.87 18.41 -6.95
N LEU A 234 1.25 17.72 -8.04
CA LEU A 234 2.59 17.76 -8.61
C LEU A 234 2.96 19.17 -9.13
N ARG A 235 1.99 19.93 -9.64
CA ARG A 235 2.16 21.33 -10.07
C ARG A 235 2.08 22.36 -8.94
N THR A 236 1.94 21.94 -7.69
CA THR A 236 1.79 22.85 -6.52
C THR A 236 0.55 23.75 -6.56
N GLU A 237 -0.52 23.32 -7.25
CA GLU A 237 -1.76 24.10 -7.48
C GLU A 237 -2.87 23.84 -6.43
N VAL A 238 -2.57 23.01 -5.43
CA VAL A 238 -3.55 22.52 -4.44
C VAL A 238 -3.35 23.10 -3.03
N SER A 239 -2.50 24.12 -2.90
CA SER A 239 -2.29 24.78 -1.61
C SER A 239 -3.62 25.36 -1.11
N ARG A 240 -4.02 25.01 0.12
CA ARG A 240 -5.31 25.36 0.73
C ARG A 240 -6.55 24.79 0.03
N LYS A 241 -6.39 23.84 -0.88
CA LYS A 241 -7.52 23.15 -1.52
C LYS A 241 -7.80 21.82 -0.85
N ARG A 242 -9.03 21.36 -0.98
CA ARG A 242 -9.47 20.02 -0.58
C ARG A 242 -9.94 19.24 -1.79
N TRP A 243 -9.49 18.01 -1.92
CA TRP A 243 -10.03 17.06 -2.88
C TRP A 243 -11.29 16.45 -2.30
N TYR A 244 -12.38 16.53 -3.04
CA TYR A 244 -13.60 15.78 -2.77
C TYR A 244 -13.81 14.75 -3.88
N PRO A 245 -14.12 13.48 -3.54
CA PRO A 245 -14.52 12.48 -4.51
C PRO A 245 -15.58 13.01 -5.48
N VAL A 246 -15.45 12.65 -6.76
CA VAL A 246 -16.33 13.09 -7.87
C VAL A 246 -16.20 14.58 -8.24
N ARG A 247 -16.19 15.50 -7.26
CA ARG A 247 -16.19 16.95 -7.48
C ARG A 247 -14.80 17.51 -7.85
N GLY A 248 -13.75 16.93 -7.29
CA GLY A 248 -12.36 17.34 -7.54
C GLY A 248 -11.81 18.30 -6.49
N TRP A 249 -10.80 19.10 -6.87
CA TRP A 249 -10.16 20.08 -6.00
C TRP A 249 -11.03 21.34 -5.87
N GLU A 250 -11.39 21.71 -4.64
CA GLU A 250 -12.14 22.92 -4.29
C GLU A 250 -11.37 23.74 -3.24
N ASP A 251 -11.64 25.03 -3.16
CA ASP A 251 -11.07 25.96 -2.17
C ASP A 251 -11.73 25.79 -0.77
#